data_AF-A0A1C3CV41-F1
#
_entry.id   AF-A0A1C3CV41-F1
#
_cell.length_a   1.000
_cell.length_b   1.000
_cell.length_c   1.000
_cell.angle_alpha   90.00
_cell.angle_beta   90.00
_cell.angle_gamma   90.00
#
_symmetry.space_group_name_H-M   'P 1'
#
loop_
_entity.id
_entity.type
_entity.pdbx_description
1 polymer ?
#
loop_
_entity_poly.entity_id
_entity_poly.type
_entity_poly.pdbx_seq_one_letter_code
_entity_poly.pdbx_strand_id
1 'polypeptide(L)'
;MKTLKIVALGIIIAVVSIFTVNYFSLQRHMVSVLKGDPRNEGVKVWVHYKWFINPAELKYDLRGISGENSALDVSRVMLQFSEKTKDKQFNKVYLGYKGEDKFYFKGDYFQKLGKEYEFQNPIYTLRTMPENVYTLDGEPQYGSWTGGWLGVTGKQIEDVNTFAKDWYLDDVVNDIK
;
A
#
# COMPACT_ATOMS: atom_id res chain seq x y z
N MET A 1 24.22 4.92 -37.99
CA MET A 1 23.78 3.61 -37.46
C MET A 1 24.49 3.19 -36.16
N LYS A 2 25.83 3.24 -36.06
CA LYS A 2 26.56 2.84 -34.82
C LYS A 2 26.18 3.66 -33.58
N THR A 3 26.12 4.98 -33.70
CA THR A 3 25.72 5.89 -32.60
C THR A 3 24.30 5.62 -32.10
N LEU A 4 23.35 5.40 -33.03
CA LEU A 4 21.97 5.05 -32.68
C LEU A 4 21.88 3.74 -31.89
N LYS A 5 22.68 2.73 -32.27
CA LYS A 5 22.74 1.44 -31.54
C LYS A 5 23.29 1.59 -30.13
N ILE A 6 24.31 2.44 -29.94
CA ILE A 6 24.91 2.72 -28.62
C ILE A 6 23.91 3.44 -27.72
N VAL A 7 23.21 4.46 -28.25
CA VAL A 7 22.18 5.19 -27.49
C VAL A 7 21.04 4.25 -27.11
N ALA A 8 20.55 3.44 -28.04
CA ALA A 8 19.50 2.46 -27.76
C ALA A 8 19.93 1.46 -26.68
N LEU A 9 21.17 0.95 -26.74
CA LEU A 9 21.71 0.06 -25.72
C LEU A 9 21.79 0.74 -24.35
N GLY A 10 22.23 1.99 -24.29
CA GLY A 10 22.27 2.78 -23.06
C GLY A 10 20.89 2.94 -22.42
N ILE A 11 19.86 3.23 -23.22
CA ILE A 11 18.47 3.34 -22.74
C ILE A 11 17.99 2.00 -22.18
N ILE A 12 18.25 0.89 -22.87
CA ILE A 12 17.86 -0.44 -22.41
C ILE A 12 18.50 -0.76 -21.05
N ILE A 13 19.81 -0.51 -20.90
CA ILE A 13 20.53 -0.74 -19.65
C ILE A 13 19.93 0.11 -18.52
N ALA A 14 19.62 1.38 -18.78
CA ALA A 14 19.00 2.26 -17.80
C ALA A 14 17.63 1.74 -17.35
N VAL A 15 16.77 1.36 -18.30
CA VAL A 15 15.44 0.81 -18.01
C VAL A 15 15.54 -0.47 -17.19
N VAL A 16 16.39 -1.42 -17.59
CA VAL A 16 16.59 -2.69 -16.86
C VAL A 16 17.11 -2.43 -15.44
N SER A 17 18.02 -1.48 -15.28
CA SER A 17 18.56 -1.11 -13.96
C SER A 17 17.47 -0.55 -13.05
N ILE A 18 16.61 0.33 -13.56
CA ILE A 18 15.48 0.90 -12.83
C ILE A 18 14.54 -0.21 -12.33
N PHE A 19 14.13 -1.12 -13.21
CA PHE A 19 13.27 -2.25 -12.83
C PHE A 19 13.94 -3.17 -11.81
N THR A 20 15.24 -3.43 -11.96
CA THR A 20 16.03 -4.26 -11.04
C THR A 20 16.06 -3.64 -9.64
N VAL A 21 16.34 -2.34 -9.52
CA VAL A 21 16.37 -1.64 -8.23
C VAL A 21 15.00 -1.69 -7.53
N ASN A 22 13.90 -1.44 -8.27
CA ASN A 22 12.55 -1.53 -7.71
C ASN A 22 12.22 -2.94 -7.25
N TYR A 23 12.60 -3.95 -8.03
CA TYR A 23 12.36 -5.34 -7.69
C TYR A 23 13.08 -5.73 -6.40
N PHE A 24 14.40 -5.52 -6.33
CA PHE A 24 15.18 -5.91 -5.17
C PHE A 24 14.90 -5.05 -3.93
N SER A 25 14.54 -3.78 -4.10
CA SER A 25 14.27 -2.91 -2.96
C SER A 25 12.88 -3.09 -2.39
N LEU A 26 11.87 -3.39 -3.21
CA LEU A 26 10.45 -3.36 -2.80
C LEU A 26 9.71 -4.62 -3.22
N GLN A 27 9.61 -4.92 -4.52
CA GLN A 27 8.72 -5.98 -5.00
C GLN A 27 9.08 -7.36 -4.47
N ARG A 28 10.37 -7.68 -4.28
CA ARG A 28 10.78 -8.96 -3.69
C ARG A 28 10.19 -9.17 -2.28
N HIS A 29 10.08 -8.10 -1.49
CA HIS A 29 9.52 -8.16 -0.14
C HIS A 29 8.02 -8.41 -0.21
N MET A 30 7.32 -7.75 -1.13
CA MET A 30 5.90 -8.03 -1.40
C MET A 30 5.68 -9.46 -1.89
N VAL A 31 6.51 -9.97 -2.80
CA VAL A 31 6.44 -11.38 -3.25
C VAL A 31 6.62 -12.35 -2.08
N SER A 32 7.54 -12.05 -1.16
CA SER A 32 7.70 -12.84 0.06
C SER A 32 6.49 -12.80 0.98
N VAL A 33 5.78 -11.66 1.06
CA VAL A 33 4.52 -11.53 1.84
C VAL A 33 3.41 -12.34 1.20
N LEU A 34 3.17 -12.16 -0.10
CA LEU A 34 2.09 -12.83 -0.82
C LEU A 34 2.25 -14.36 -0.82
N LYS A 35 3.49 -14.87 -0.86
CA LYS A 35 3.78 -16.32 -0.86
C LYS A 35 4.00 -16.90 0.55
N GLY A 36 4.34 -16.05 1.52
CA GLY A 36 4.74 -16.49 2.86
C GLY A 36 3.57 -16.83 3.80
N ASP A 37 2.36 -16.42 3.44
CA ASP A 37 1.15 -16.64 4.24
C ASP A 37 0.01 -17.09 3.31
N PRO A 38 -0.51 -18.32 3.44
CA PRO A 38 -1.61 -18.82 2.60
C PRO A 38 -2.87 -17.96 2.66
N ARG A 39 -3.08 -17.21 3.75
CA ARG A 39 -4.25 -16.31 3.89
C ARG A 39 -4.18 -15.10 2.96
N ASN A 40 -3.05 -14.86 2.30
CA ASN A 40 -2.88 -13.79 1.31
C ASN A 40 -3.23 -14.22 -0.11
N GLU A 41 -3.59 -15.49 -0.31
CA GLU A 41 -3.99 -16.00 -1.62
C GLU A 41 -5.16 -15.17 -2.19
N GLY A 42 -5.10 -14.89 -3.49
CA GLY A 42 -6.07 -14.05 -4.19
C GLY A 42 -5.76 -12.55 -4.19
N VAL A 43 -4.94 -12.04 -3.27
CA VAL A 43 -4.52 -10.63 -3.25
C VAL A 43 -3.33 -10.41 -4.20
N LYS A 44 -3.42 -9.40 -5.08
CA LYS A 44 -2.37 -9.04 -6.03
C LYS A 44 -1.93 -7.60 -5.78
N VAL A 45 -0.66 -7.40 -5.45
CA VAL A 45 -0.10 -6.07 -5.20
C VAL A 45 1.19 -5.88 -5.99
N TRP A 46 1.34 -4.69 -6.57
CA TRP A 46 2.59 -4.24 -7.17
C TRP A 46 3.12 -3.04 -6.39
N VAL A 47 4.33 -3.18 -5.85
CA VAL A 47 5.02 -2.11 -5.13
C VAL A 47 6.24 -1.66 -5.91
N HIS A 48 6.44 -0.35 -5.98
CA HIS A 48 7.61 0.26 -6.60
C HIS A 48 7.79 1.68 -6.07
N TYR A 49 8.98 2.25 -6.28
CA TYR A 49 9.22 3.66 -6.02
C TYR A 49 8.33 4.50 -6.93
N LYS A 50 7.89 5.67 -6.48
CA LYS A 50 7.02 6.53 -7.29
C LYS A 50 7.72 6.87 -8.61
N TRP A 51 6.99 6.72 -9.72
CA TRP A 51 7.50 6.80 -11.10
C TRP A 51 8.71 5.90 -11.39
N PHE A 52 8.91 4.84 -10.61
CA PHE A 52 10.06 3.92 -10.61
C PHE A 52 11.41 4.52 -10.22
N ILE A 53 11.50 5.83 -9.95
CA ILE A 53 12.78 6.52 -9.76
C ILE A 53 12.87 7.38 -8.50
N ASN A 54 11.75 7.71 -7.85
CA ASN A 54 11.76 8.52 -6.63
C ASN A 54 11.85 7.63 -5.38
N PRO A 55 13.03 7.48 -4.75
CA PRO A 55 13.20 6.57 -3.61
C PRO A 55 12.50 7.07 -2.33
N ALA A 56 12.13 8.34 -2.27
CA ALA A 56 11.46 8.93 -1.11
C ALA A 56 9.97 8.58 -1.05
N GLU A 57 9.39 8.04 -2.12
CA GLU A 57 7.96 7.77 -2.19
C GLU A 57 7.70 6.36 -2.68
N LEU A 58 6.77 5.67 -2.00
CA LEU A 58 6.34 4.32 -2.32
C LEU A 58 4.99 4.38 -3.03
N LYS A 59 4.85 3.67 -4.15
CA LYS A 59 3.54 3.28 -4.69
C LYS A 59 3.22 1.88 -4.18
N TYR A 60 2.15 1.77 -3.39
CA TYR A 60 1.51 0.50 -3.03
C TYR A 60 0.26 0.35 -3.88
N ASP A 61 0.32 -0.50 -4.90
CA ASP A 61 -0.73 -0.60 -5.91
C ASP A 61 -1.47 -1.93 -5.83
N LEU A 62 -2.69 -1.91 -5.31
CA LEU A 62 -3.56 -3.08 -5.31
C LEU A 62 -4.03 -3.33 -6.76
N ARG A 63 -3.67 -4.48 -7.32
CA ARG A 63 -3.96 -4.86 -8.71
C ARG A 63 -5.16 -5.79 -8.84
N GLY A 64 -5.59 -6.39 -7.74
CA GLY A 64 -6.78 -7.22 -7.70
C GLY A 64 -6.89 -8.03 -6.43
N ILE A 65 -8.09 -8.52 -6.20
CA ILE A 65 -8.46 -9.42 -5.11
C ILE A 65 -9.35 -10.53 -5.69
N SER A 66 -9.36 -11.70 -5.07
CA SER A 66 -10.36 -12.73 -5.38
C SER A 66 -11.68 -12.43 -4.67
N GLY A 67 -12.79 -13.00 -5.15
CA GLY A 67 -14.11 -12.81 -4.55
C GLY A 67 -14.24 -13.29 -3.11
N GLU A 68 -13.34 -14.18 -2.66
CA GLU A 68 -13.32 -14.72 -1.30
C GLU A 68 -12.50 -13.86 -0.33
N ASN A 69 -11.78 -12.84 -0.81
CA ASN A 69 -10.95 -11.99 0.04
C ASN A 69 -11.78 -10.88 0.70
N SER A 70 -11.55 -10.68 1.99
CA SER A 70 -12.09 -9.57 2.79
C SER A 70 -11.17 -8.35 2.80
N ALA A 71 -11.70 -7.21 3.24
CA ALA A 71 -10.88 -6.01 3.48
C ALA A 71 -9.78 -6.21 4.53
N LEU A 72 -9.99 -7.15 5.46
CA LEU A 72 -8.98 -7.53 6.44
C LEU A 72 -7.81 -8.26 5.79
N ASP A 73 -8.03 -9.03 4.73
CA ASP A 73 -6.97 -9.72 3.99
C ASP A 73 -6.08 -8.72 3.25
N VAL A 74 -6.69 -7.73 2.59
CA VAL A 74 -5.96 -6.62 1.93
C VAL A 74 -5.13 -5.83 2.94
N SER A 75 -5.73 -5.50 4.08
CA SER A 75 -5.05 -4.77 5.15
C SER A 75 -3.90 -5.59 5.75
N ARG A 76 -4.07 -6.91 5.92
CA ARG A 76 -3.02 -7.81 6.41
C ARG A 76 -1.81 -7.81 5.49
N VAL A 77 -2.01 -7.94 4.17
CA VAL A 77 -0.91 -7.92 3.19
C VAL A 77 -0.13 -6.61 3.28
N MET A 78 -0.82 -5.49 3.45
CA MET A 78 -0.17 -4.19 3.62
C MET A 78 0.66 -4.12 4.90
N LEU A 79 0.10 -4.59 6.02
CA LEU A 79 0.78 -4.59 7.32
C LEU A 79 1.99 -5.54 7.34
N GLN A 80 1.89 -6.71 6.71
CA GLN A 80 3.04 -7.61 6.55
C GLN A 80 4.12 -6.99 5.65
N PHE A 81 3.71 -6.26 4.62
CA PHE A 81 4.66 -5.56 3.76
C PHE A 81 5.36 -4.39 4.48
N SER A 82 4.63 -3.62 5.29
CA SER A 82 5.24 -2.58 6.12
C SER A 82 6.25 -3.17 7.10
N GLU A 83 5.96 -4.33 7.69
CA GLU A 83 6.91 -5.07 8.55
C GLU A 83 8.18 -5.47 7.80
N LYS A 84 8.06 -6.05 6.58
CA LYS A 84 9.23 -6.40 5.75
C LYS A 84 10.05 -5.21 5.27
N THR A 85 9.51 -4.00 5.36
CA THR A 85 10.16 -2.76 4.90
C THR A 85 10.35 -1.74 6.02
N LYS A 86 10.23 -2.14 7.29
CA LYS A 86 10.25 -1.26 8.48
C LYS A 86 11.52 -0.44 8.67
N ASP A 87 12.63 -0.82 8.04
CA ASP A 87 13.90 -0.09 8.08
C ASP A 87 14.02 0.98 6.98
N LYS A 88 13.06 1.03 6.04
CA LYS A 88 13.01 2.06 5.01
C LYS A 88 12.25 3.29 5.50
N GLN A 89 12.66 4.45 5.00
CA GLN A 89 11.99 5.72 5.24
C GLN A 89 11.41 6.24 3.94
N PHE A 90 10.14 6.61 3.98
CA PHE A 90 9.44 7.27 2.89
C PHE A 90 8.86 8.58 3.42
N ASN A 91 8.64 9.54 2.53
CA ASN A 91 7.86 10.74 2.81
C ASN A 91 6.36 10.43 2.67
N LYS A 92 6.00 9.73 1.59
CA LYS A 92 4.62 9.32 1.28
C LYS A 92 4.58 7.86 0.81
N VAL A 93 3.52 7.17 1.21
CA VAL A 93 3.14 5.85 0.72
C VAL A 93 1.79 5.96 0.04
N TYR A 94 1.80 6.03 -1.28
CA TYR A 94 0.60 6.12 -2.10
C TYR A 94 -0.14 4.81 -2.11
N LEU A 95 -1.43 4.85 -1.80
CA LEU A 95 -2.36 3.75 -1.86
C LEU A 95 -3.10 3.83 -3.19
N GLY A 96 -2.82 2.88 -4.06
CA GLY A 96 -3.41 2.83 -5.39
C GLY A 96 -4.27 1.60 -5.62
N TYR A 97 -5.12 1.71 -6.63
CA TYR A 97 -5.85 0.59 -7.20
C TYR A 97 -5.71 0.63 -8.72
N LYS A 98 -5.30 -0.49 -9.30
CA LYS A 98 -5.09 -0.68 -10.76
C LYS A 98 -4.25 0.42 -11.44
N GLY A 99 -3.31 1.03 -10.72
CA GLY A 99 -2.42 2.08 -11.26
C GLY A 99 -2.81 3.49 -10.84
N GLU A 100 -4.07 3.75 -10.50
CA GLU A 100 -4.53 5.05 -10.01
C GLU A 100 -4.08 5.25 -8.56
N ASP A 101 -3.67 6.45 -8.16
CA ASP A 101 -3.51 6.78 -6.73
C ASP A 101 -4.86 7.21 -6.19
N LYS A 102 -5.25 6.72 -5.01
CA LYS A 102 -6.49 7.11 -4.35
C LYS A 102 -6.19 7.96 -3.11
N PHE A 103 -5.24 7.50 -2.31
CA PHE A 103 -4.85 8.12 -1.05
C PHE A 103 -3.35 8.01 -0.82
N TYR A 104 -2.87 8.57 0.29
CA TYR A 104 -1.55 8.23 0.81
C TYR A 104 -1.52 8.15 2.35
N PHE A 105 -0.57 7.38 2.87
CA PHE A 105 -0.09 7.49 4.24
C PHE A 105 1.17 8.35 4.29
N LYS A 106 1.34 9.13 5.36
CA LYS A 106 2.67 9.67 5.68
C LYS A 106 3.62 8.50 5.94
N GLY A 107 4.85 8.61 5.46
CA GLY A 107 5.78 7.48 5.50
C GLY A 107 6.32 7.15 6.90
N ASP A 108 6.32 8.11 7.83
CA ASP A 108 6.59 7.88 9.25
C ASP A 108 5.53 6.98 9.90
N TYR A 109 4.25 7.23 9.61
CA TYR A 109 3.15 6.37 10.02
C TYR A 109 3.27 4.96 9.41
N PHE A 110 3.55 4.85 8.11
CA PHE A 110 3.76 3.55 7.48
C PHE A 110 4.93 2.78 8.09
N GLN A 111 6.03 3.47 8.42
CA GLN A 111 7.16 2.87 9.12
C GLN A 111 6.77 2.39 10.52
N LYS A 112 5.99 3.19 11.25
CA LYS A 112 5.46 2.83 12.57
C LYS A 112 4.66 1.53 12.49
N LEU A 113 3.75 1.39 11.52
CA LEU A 113 3.00 0.15 11.28
C LEU A 113 3.91 -1.07 11.17
N GLY A 114 5.01 -0.96 10.43
CA GLY A 114 5.94 -2.06 10.25
C GLY A 114 6.74 -2.43 11.49
N LYS A 115 7.12 -1.43 12.30
CA LYS A 115 7.83 -1.64 13.57
C LYS A 115 6.91 -2.24 14.64
N GLU A 116 5.64 -1.88 14.62
CA GLU A 116 4.64 -2.30 15.61
C GLU A 116 3.95 -3.62 15.27
N TYR A 117 4.10 -4.14 14.04
CA TYR A 117 3.37 -5.31 13.55
C TYR A 117 3.40 -6.54 14.48
N GLU A 118 4.55 -6.86 15.07
CA GLU A 118 4.71 -8.04 15.96
C GLU A 118 4.21 -7.81 17.39
N PHE A 119 4.10 -6.55 17.83
CA PHE A 119 3.88 -6.20 19.24
C PHE A 119 2.52 -5.56 19.51
N GLN A 120 1.97 -4.88 18.50
CA GLN A 120 0.72 -4.13 18.60
C GLN A 120 -0.47 -5.02 18.27
N ASN A 121 -1.60 -4.79 18.96
CA ASN A 121 -2.84 -5.48 18.66
C ASN A 121 -3.33 -5.14 17.23
N PRO A 122 -3.48 -6.12 16.32
CA PRO A 122 -3.89 -5.86 14.95
C PRO A 122 -5.26 -5.17 14.83
N ILE A 123 -6.20 -5.45 15.74
CA ILE A 123 -7.50 -4.80 15.78
C ILE A 123 -7.37 -3.32 16.12
N TYR A 124 -6.48 -2.98 17.04
CA TYR A 124 -6.17 -1.58 17.35
C TYR A 124 -5.62 -0.87 16.12
N THR A 125 -4.62 -1.45 15.49
CA THR A 125 -3.97 -0.87 14.31
C THR A 125 -4.96 -0.61 13.18
N LEU A 126 -5.82 -1.60 12.90
CA LEU A 126 -6.83 -1.48 11.84
C LEU A 126 -7.85 -0.38 12.14
N ARG A 127 -8.41 -0.34 13.35
CA ARG A 127 -9.47 0.64 13.68
C ARG A 127 -8.97 2.08 13.71
N THR A 128 -7.69 2.31 14.01
CA THR A 128 -7.12 3.68 14.00
C THR A 128 -6.44 4.04 12.68
N MET A 129 -6.36 3.11 11.71
CA MET A 129 -5.68 3.34 10.44
C MET A 129 -6.31 4.43 9.59
N PRO A 130 -7.65 4.52 9.45
CA PRO A 130 -8.29 5.56 8.64
C PRO A 130 -7.90 6.98 9.06
N GLU A 131 -7.68 7.24 10.36
CA GLU A 131 -7.29 8.56 10.87
C GLU A 131 -5.93 9.07 10.31
N ASN A 132 -5.15 8.18 9.68
CA ASN A 132 -3.85 8.50 9.08
C ASN A 132 -3.88 8.49 7.55
N VAL A 133 -5.05 8.29 6.93
CA VAL A 133 -5.23 8.34 5.47
C VAL A 133 -5.39 9.79 5.03
N TYR A 134 -4.64 10.19 4.01
CA TYR A 134 -4.71 11.51 3.40
C TYR A 134 -5.18 11.44 1.96
N THR A 135 -5.95 12.44 1.53
CA THR A 135 -6.24 12.70 0.12
C THR A 135 -4.96 13.08 -0.63
N LEU A 136 -4.99 13.02 -1.96
CA LEU A 136 -3.81 13.38 -2.77
C LEU A 136 -3.43 14.87 -2.64
N ASP A 137 -4.39 15.72 -2.28
CA ASP A 137 -4.19 17.15 -2.03
C ASP A 137 -3.58 17.41 -0.64
N GLY A 138 -3.52 16.39 0.22
CA GLY A 138 -2.82 16.43 1.50
C GLY A 138 -3.70 16.68 2.73
N GLU A 139 -5.02 16.68 2.56
CA GLU A 139 -5.98 16.78 3.64
C GLU A 139 -6.26 15.40 4.28
N PRO A 140 -6.49 15.32 5.60
CA PRO A 140 -6.98 14.09 6.20
C PRO A 140 -8.31 13.64 5.57
N GLN A 141 -8.41 12.39 5.16
CA GLN A 141 -9.65 11.84 4.58
C GLN A 141 -10.69 11.51 5.65
N TYR A 142 -10.23 11.04 6.82
CA TYR A 142 -11.09 10.68 7.95
C TYR A 142 -10.68 11.49 9.18
N GLY A 143 -11.65 11.77 10.04
CA GLY A 143 -11.41 12.46 11.31
C GLY A 143 -10.95 11.51 12.43
N SER A 144 -10.59 12.08 13.57
CA SER A 144 -10.37 11.33 14.81
C SER A 144 -11.59 11.44 15.72
N TRP A 145 -11.88 10.37 16.46
CA TRP A 145 -13.04 10.30 17.33
C TRP A 145 -12.66 10.43 18.81
N THR A 146 -13.44 11.20 19.56
CA THR A 146 -13.27 11.38 21.01
C THR A 146 -14.57 11.04 21.75
N GLY A 147 -14.48 10.62 23.01
CA GLY A 147 -15.63 10.25 23.84
C GLY A 147 -15.51 8.86 24.46
N GLY A 148 -16.66 8.26 24.77
CA GLY A 148 -16.71 6.91 25.37
C GLY A 148 -16.23 5.83 24.40
N TRP A 149 -15.49 4.84 24.92
CA TRP A 149 -14.79 3.84 24.11
C TRP A 149 -15.71 3.06 23.14
N LEU A 150 -16.96 2.77 23.52
CA LEU A 150 -17.94 2.09 22.66
C LEU A 150 -18.29 2.94 21.43
N GLY A 151 -18.58 4.23 21.64
CA GLY A 151 -18.93 5.16 20.55
C GLY A 151 -17.75 5.40 19.62
N VAL A 152 -16.56 5.63 20.19
CA VAL A 152 -15.31 5.81 19.45
C VAL A 152 -15.00 4.58 18.60
N THR A 153 -15.08 3.39 19.20
CA THR A 153 -14.80 2.13 18.47
C THR A 153 -15.82 1.90 17.35
N GLY A 154 -17.10 2.19 17.59
CA GLY A 154 -18.13 2.08 16.55
C GLY A 154 -17.81 2.94 15.33
N LYS A 155 -17.46 4.21 15.55
CA LYS A 155 -17.09 5.13 14.48
C LYS A 155 -15.81 4.75 13.74
N GLN A 156 -14.79 4.31 14.48
CA GLN A 156 -13.56 3.80 13.88
C GLN A 156 -13.81 2.59 12.95
N ILE A 157 -14.72 1.68 13.32
CA ILE A 157 -15.09 0.55 12.47
C ILE A 157 -15.89 1.01 11.23
N GLU A 158 -16.77 2.02 11.36
CA GLU A 158 -17.43 2.65 10.20
C GLU A 158 -16.40 3.23 9.22
N ASP A 159 -15.37 3.91 9.72
CA ASP A 159 -14.31 4.49 8.89
C ASP A 159 -13.47 3.41 8.20
N VAL A 160 -13.16 2.29 8.86
CA VAL A 160 -12.44 1.17 8.22
C VAL A 160 -13.22 0.62 7.03
N ASN A 161 -14.53 0.45 7.19
CA ASN A 161 -15.39 -0.05 6.11
C ASN A 161 -15.51 0.95 4.97
N THR A 162 -15.63 2.24 5.30
CA THR A 162 -15.70 3.33 4.32
C THR A 162 -14.37 3.45 3.56
N PHE A 163 -13.24 3.36 4.26
CA PHE A 163 -11.92 3.36 3.65
C PHE A 163 -11.71 2.22 2.65
N ALA A 164 -12.12 0.99 2.98
CA ALA A 164 -12.01 -0.12 2.03
C ALA A 164 -12.87 0.12 0.76
N LYS A 165 -14.04 0.74 0.91
CA LYS A 165 -14.91 1.12 -0.21
C LYS A 165 -14.26 2.15 -1.10
N ASP A 166 -13.87 3.28 -0.51
CA ASP A 166 -13.29 4.41 -1.22
C ASP A 166 -11.96 4.05 -1.89
N TRP A 167 -11.18 3.16 -1.28
CA TRP A 167 -9.87 2.79 -1.83
C TRP A 167 -9.99 1.82 -3.01
N TYR A 168 -10.86 0.79 -2.94
CA TYR A 168 -10.91 -0.20 -4.01
C TYR A 168 -12.22 -0.97 -4.19
N LEU A 169 -13.06 -1.17 -3.15
CA LEU A 169 -14.24 -2.04 -3.31
C LEU A 169 -15.26 -1.45 -4.29
N ASP A 170 -15.46 -0.13 -4.31
CA ASP A 170 -16.41 0.48 -5.25
C ASP A 170 -15.98 0.27 -6.70
N ASP A 171 -14.68 0.36 -6.98
CA ASP A 171 -14.12 0.06 -8.30
C ASP A 171 -14.26 -1.43 -8.65
N VAL A 172 -14.00 -2.35 -7.70
CA VAL A 172 -14.21 -3.80 -7.88
C VAL A 172 -15.66 -4.10 -8.23
N VAL A 173 -16.63 -3.48 -7.55
CA VAL A 173 -18.06 -3.66 -7.83
C VAL A 173 -18.42 -3.13 -9.21
N ASN A 174 -17.83 -2.01 -9.63
CA ASN A 174 -18.06 -1.45 -10.95
C ASN A 174 -17.42 -2.28 -12.07
N ASP A 175 -16.29 -2.96 -11.81
CA ASP A 175 -15.63 -3.86 -12.78
C ASP A 175 -16.44 -5.14 -13.06
N ILE A 176 -17.34 -5.53 -12.15
CA ILE A 176 -18.17 -6.76 -12.26
C ILE A 176 -19.50 -6.50 -12.98
N LYS A 177 -19.93 -5.23 -13.07
CA LYS A 177 -21.16 -4.82 -13.76
C LYS A 177 -20.92 -4.64 -15.25
#